data_AF-A0A7C6F3C5-F1
#
_entry.id   AF-A0A7C6F3C5-F1
#
_cell.length_a   1.000
_cell.length_b   1.000
_cell.length_c   1.000
_cell.angle_alpha   90.00
_cell.angle_beta   90.00
_cell.angle_gamma   90.00
#
_symmetry.space_group_name_H-M   'P 1'
#
loop_
_entity.id
_entity.type
_entity.pdbx_description
1 polymer ?
#
loop_
_entity_poly.entity_id
_entity_poly.type
_entity_poly.pdbx_seq_one_letter_code
_entity_poly.pdbx_strand_id
1 'polypeptide(L)'
;MKPLGVFHVAPSLPPALEPLRRIAYNLWWAWNHDAIELFRRLDSALWETSGHNPVLMLGSISQAQLDAAAHDEAFLAHVARVARDLENYLASETSWFRRVYGDAGNMLTAYFSAEFGLTECLSIFAGGLGVLAGDHLKSASDLGVPLVGVGLLYQQGYFKQYLNQAGWQQESYEDNDFSNLPVQILRQPD
;
A
#
# COMPACT_ATOMS: atom_id res chain seq x y z
N MET A 1 -11.19 30.34 -5.37
CA MET A 1 -11.47 30.04 -3.95
C MET A 1 -10.18 29.49 -3.36
N LYS A 2 -9.55 30.15 -2.37
CA LYS A 2 -8.41 29.55 -1.65
C LYS A 2 -8.99 28.66 -0.53
N PRO A 3 -8.59 27.39 -0.39
CA PRO A 3 -9.04 26.56 0.72
C PRO A 3 -8.63 27.20 2.05
N LEU A 4 -9.55 27.24 3.03
CA LEU A 4 -9.33 27.81 4.37
C LEU A 4 -8.43 26.93 5.26
N GLY A 5 -8.06 25.75 4.79
CA GLY A 5 -7.19 24.78 5.46
C GLY A 5 -7.37 23.40 4.83
N VAL A 6 -6.34 22.58 4.84
CA VAL A 6 -6.44 21.15 4.50
C VAL A 6 -6.66 20.41 5.82
N PHE A 7 -7.82 19.77 5.98
CA PHE A 7 -8.11 18.94 7.14
C PHE A 7 -7.79 17.49 6.80
N HIS A 8 -6.84 16.89 7.50
CA HIS A 8 -6.57 15.46 7.41
C HIS A 8 -7.48 14.73 8.39
N VAL A 9 -8.48 14.03 7.86
CA VAL A 9 -9.39 13.21 8.67
C VAL A 9 -8.79 11.82 8.77
N ALA A 10 -8.16 11.50 9.89
CA ALA A 10 -7.75 10.14 10.18
C ALA A 10 -8.99 9.33 10.61
N PRO A 11 -9.22 8.14 10.06
CA PRO A 11 -10.35 7.32 10.46
C PRO A 11 -10.19 6.86 11.91
N SER A 12 -11.28 7.03 12.68
CA SER A 12 -11.37 6.57 14.05
C SER A 12 -11.65 5.06 14.07
N LEU A 13 -10.58 4.27 13.93
CA LEU A 13 -10.68 2.82 14.02
C LEU A 13 -11.00 2.40 15.46
N PRO A 14 -11.99 1.51 15.67
CA PRO A 14 -12.15 0.82 16.93
C PRO A 14 -10.84 0.13 17.33
N PRO A 15 -10.48 0.04 18.63
CA PRO A 15 -9.20 -0.53 19.06
C PRO A 15 -8.93 -1.95 18.52
N ALA A 16 -9.97 -2.76 18.35
CA ALA A 16 -9.87 -4.11 17.79
C ALA A 16 -9.46 -4.13 16.30
N LEU A 17 -9.70 -3.05 15.56
CA LEU A 17 -9.40 -2.89 14.14
C LEU A 17 -8.11 -2.09 13.87
N GLU A 18 -7.45 -1.59 14.92
CA GLU A 18 -6.19 -0.86 14.81
C GLU A 18 -5.10 -1.60 13.98
N PRO A 19 -4.98 -2.94 14.02
CA PRO A 19 -4.04 -3.66 13.15
C PRO A 19 -4.24 -3.41 11.65
N LEU A 20 -5.47 -3.09 11.19
CA LEU A 20 -5.73 -2.74 9.80
C LEU A 20 -4.96 -1.50 9.36
N ARG A 21 -4.75 -0.52 10.25
CA ARG A 21 -3.93 0.67 9.94
C ARG A 21 -2.51 0.28 9.58
N ARG A 22 -1.89 -0.58 10.40
CA ARG A 22 -0.52 -1.05 10.15
C ARG A 22 -0.44 -1.86 8.85
N ILE A 23 -1.43 -2.71 8.58
CA ILE A 23 -1.49 -3.48 7.32
C ILE A 23 -1.63 -2.52 6.14
N ALA A 24 -2.55 -1.55 6.20
CA ALA A 24 -2.81 -0.59 5.11
C ALA A 24 -1.56 0.20 4.68
N TYR A 25 -0.73 0.61 5.65
CA TYR A 25 0.50 1.37 5.39
C TYR A 25 1.73 0.49 5.06
N ASN A 26 1.61 -0.83 5.02
CA ASN A 26 2.70 -1.71 4.62
C ASN A 26 2.38 -2.41 3.30
N LEU A 27 3.07 -2.02 2.23
CA LEU A 27 2.78 -2.49 0.86
C LEU A 27 2.83 -4.01 0.66
N TRP A 28 3.30 -4.80 1.63
CA TRP A 28 3.18 -6.26 1.63
C TRP A 28 1.78 -6.76 1.29
N TRP A 29 0.73 -6.02 1.68
CA TRP A 29 -0.64 -6.37 1.29
C TRP A 29 -0.82 -6.49 -0.23
N ALA A 30 -0.08 -5.73 -1.04
CA ALA A 30 -0.26 -5.65 -2.49
C ALA A 30 0.11 -6.95 -3.24
N TRP A 31 0.85 -7.85 -2.60
CA TRP A 31 1.13 -9.19 -3.14
C TRP A 31 0.76 -10.32 -2.16
N ASN A 32 0.02 -10.01 -1.10
CA ASN A 32 -0.53 -10.98 -0.18
C ASN A 32 -2.05 -11.11 -0.34
N HIS A 33 -2.50 -12.22 -0.91
CA HIS A 33 -3.92 -12.44 -1.21
C HIS A 33 -4.83 -12.36 0.02
N ASP A 34 -4.35 -12.83 1.16
CA ASP A 34 -5.14 -12.87 2.38
C ASP A 34 -5.28 -11.48 3.05
N ALA A 35 -4.27 -10.62 2.89
CA ALA A 35 -4.36 -9.22 3.25
C ALA A 35 -5.29 -8.43 2.32
N ILE A 36 -5.29 -8.72 1.01
CA ILE A 36 -6.25 -8.14 0.06
C ILE A 36 -7.68 -8.54 0.45
N GLU A 37 -7.88 -9.81 0.81
CA GLU A 37 -9.19 -10.33 1.20
C GLU A 37 -9.75 -9.65 2.45
N LEU A 38 -8.91 -9.19 3.39
CA LEU A 38 -9.39 -8.40 4.53
C LEU A 38 -10.13 -7.14 4.10
N PHE A 39 -9.53 -6.36 3.20
CA PHE A 39 -10.12 -5.11 2.73
C PHE A 39 -11.35 -5.41 1.87
N ARG A 40 -11.28 -6.41 0.98
CA ARG A 40 -12.44 -6.82 0.16
C ARG A 40 -13.63 -7.30 1.01
N ARG A 41 -13.36 -8.02 2.11
CA ARG A 41 -14.40 -8.53 3.03
C ARG A 41 -15.00 -7.42 3.89
N LEU A 42 -14.22 -6.39 4.20
CA LEU A 42 -14.70 -5.24 4.97
C LEU A 42 -15.75 -4.44 4.19
N ASP A 43 -15.47 -4.12 2.93
CA ASP A 43 -16.45 -3.58 1.98
C ASP A 43 -15.93 -3.73 0.54
N SER A 44 -16.50 -4.66 -0.23
CA SER A 44 -16.03 -4.95 -1.59
C SER A 44 -16.27 -3.80 -2.56
N ALA A 45 -17.37 -3.05 -2.41
CA ALA A 45 -17.68 -1.95 -3.32
C ALA A 45 -16.75 -0.77 -3.05
N LEU A 46 -16.47 -0.49 -1.77
CA LEU A 46 -15.53 0.55 -1.38
C LEU A 46 -14.09 0.19 -1.77
N TRP A 47 -13.71 -1.09 -1.68
CA TRP A 47 -12.41 -1.57 -2.15
C TRP A 47 -12.16 -1.22 -3.62
N GLU A 48 -13.12 -1.54 -4.51
CA GLU A 48 -13.04 -1.23 -5.94
C GLU A 48 -13.05 0.28 -6.20
N THR A 49 -13.97 1.02 -5.58
CA THR A 49 -14.11 2.47 -5.80
C THR A 49 -12.97 3.31 -5.21
N SER A 50 -12.24 2.77 -4.23
CA SER A 50 -11.02 3.36 -3.70
C SER A 50 -9.78 3.14 -4.58
N GLY A 51 -9.91 2.38 -5.68
CA GLY A 51 -8.79 1.99 -6.53
C GLY A 51 -7.80 1.09 -5.80
N HIS A 52 -8.32 0.13 -5.03
CA HIS A 52 -7.52 -0.81 -4.23
C HIS A 52 -6.54 -0.11 -3.28
N ASN A 53 -6.98 1.00 -2.69
CA ASN A 53 -6.20 1.78 -1.74
C ASN A 53 -6.74 1.59 -0.32
N PRO A 54 -6.08 0.78 0.53
CA PRO A 54 -6.59 0.51 1.88
C PRO A 54 -6.55 1.75 2.79
N VAL A 55 -5.66 2.72 2.54
CA VAL A 55 -5.60 3.95 3.33
C VAL A 55 -6.82 4.83 3.03
N LEU A 56 -7.09 5.08 1.73
CA LEU A 56 -8.28 5.82 1.30
C LEU A 56 -9.57 5.10 1.71
N MET A 57 -9.62 3.78 1.55
CA MET A 57 -10.77 2.96 1.96
C MET A 57 -11.08 3.14 3.45
N LEU A 58 -10.09 2.99 4.33
CA LEU A 58 -10.30 3.16 5.77
C LEU A 58 -10.70 4.60 6.12
N GLY A 59 -10.22 5.60 5.37
CA GLY A 59 -10.65 7.00 5.51
C GLY A 59 -12.08 7.29 5.02
N SER A 60 -12.62 6.43 4.17
CA SER A 60 -13.92 6.65 3.48
C SER A 60 -15.04 5.76 4.02
N ILE A 61 -14.71 4.66 4.70
CA ILE A 61 -15.68 3.72 5.24
C ILE A 61 -16.51 4.34 6.37
N SER A 62 -17.79 3.96 6.47
CA SER A 62 -18.66 4.50 7.50
C SER A 62 -18.29 3.96 8.90
N GLN A 63 -18.45 4.79 9.93
CA GLN A 63 -18.22 4.36 11.32
C GLN A 63 -19.11 3.17 11.70
N ALA A 64 -20.36 3.14 11.23
CA ALA A 64 -21.28 2.02 11.49
C ALA A 64 -20.76 0.69 10.94
N GLN A 65 -20.12 0.69 9.76
CA GLN A 65 -19.50 -0.52 9.21
C GLN A 65 -18.26 -0.95 10.00
N LEU A 66 -17.42 0.00 10.42
CA LEU A 66 -16.28 -0.29 11.29
C LEU A 66 -16.72 -0.88 12.62
N ASP A 67 -17.76 -0.30 13.24
CA ASP A 67 -18.31 -0.79 14.49
C ASP A 67 -18.92 -2.18 14.31
N ALA A 68 -19.65 -2.44 13.22
CA ALA A 68 -20.16 -3.77 12.91
C ALA A 68 -19.03 -4.79 12.72
N ALA A 69 -17.99 -4.45 11.97
CA ALA A 69 -16.82 -5.29 11.76
C ALA A 69 -16.04 -5.55 13.07
N ALA A 70 -16.01 -4.57 13.98
CA ALA A 70 -15.41 -4.71 15.31
C ALA A 70 -16.19 -5.64 16.25
N HIS A 71 -17.42 -6.03 15.91
CA HIS A 71 -18.22 -7.02 16.64
C HIS A 71 -18.35 -8.37 15.90
N ASP A 72 -17.78 -8.50 14.69
CA ASP A 72 -17.74 -9.77 13.95
C ASP A 72 -16.50 -10.59 14.37
N GLU A 73 -16.70 -11.61 15.20
CA GLU A 73 -15.63 -12.49 15.69
C GLU A 73 -14.85 -13.17 14.55
N ALA A 74 -15.51 -13.54 13.46
CA ALA A 74 -14.86 -14.19 12.33
C ALA A 74 -14.03 -13.21 11.50
N PHE A 75 -14.42 -11.94 11.45
CA PHE A 75 -13.60 -10.89 10.84
C PHE A 75 -12.40 -10.54 11.74
N LEU A 76 -12.61 -10.38 13.04
CA LEU A 76 -11.51 -10.11 13.99
C LEU A 76 -10.46 -11.23 14.00
N ALA A 77 -10.88 -12.50 13.93
CA ALA A 77 -9.97 -13.62 13.82
C ALA A 77 -9.13 -13.56 12.53
N HIS A 78 -9.72 -13.10 11.42
CA HIS A 78 -9.03 -12.90 10.14
C HIS A 78 -8.00 -11.75 10.26
N VAL A 79 -8.39 -10.61 10.83
CA VAL A 79 -7.49 -9.47 11.08
C VAL A 79 -6.30 -9.89 11.92
N ALA A 80 -6.54 -10.59 13.03
CA ALA A 80 -5.49 -11.06 13.93
C ALA A 80 -4.53 -12.05 13.26
N ARG A 81 -5.04 -12.88 12.34
CA ARG A 81 -4.21 -13.82 11.57
C ARG A 81 -3.28 -13.08 10.61
N VAL A 82 -3.81 -12.18 9.78
CA VAL A 82 -2.99 -11.41 8.83
C VAL A 82 -1.99 -10.50 9.54
N ALA A 83 -2.39 -9.86 10.65
CA ALA A 83 -1.49 -9.02 11.42
C ALA A 83 -0.28 -9.81 11.95
N ARG A 84 -0.53 -11.03 12.46
CA ARG A 84 0.53 -11.95 12.88
C ARG A 84 1.36 -12.45 11.71
N ASP A 85 0.76 -12.70 10.54
CA ASP A 85 1.50 -13.10 9.35
C ASP A 85 2.43 -11.98 8.87
N LEU A 86 1.99 -10.71 8.90
CA LEU A 86 2.84 -9.55 8.64
C LEU A 86 3.96 -9.42 9.68
N GLU A 87 3.67 -9.62 10.97
CA GLU A 87 4.70 -9.63 12.01
C GLU A 87 5.75 -10.71 11.79
N ASN A 88 5.32 -11.93 11.49
CA ASN A 88 6.21 -13.04 11.17
C ASN A 88 7.04 -12.76 9.91
N TYR A 89 6.43 -12.14 8.89
CA TYR A 89 7.11 -11.74 7.67
C TYR A 89 8.23 -10.73 7.96
N LEU A 90 7.93 -9.67 8.72
CA LEU A 90 8.88 -8.62 9.05
C LEU A 90 9.98 -9.06 10.03
N ALA A 91 9.66 -9.98 10.94
CA ALA A 91 10.61 -10.52 11.92
C ALA A 91 11.38 -11.75 11.42
N SER A 92 11.16 -12.17 10.16
CA SER A 92 11.70 -13.42 9.63
C SER A 92 13.23 -13.45 9.66
N GLU A 93 13.77 -14.26 10.56
CA GLU A 93 15.21 -14.59 10.60
C GLU A 93 15.58 -15.73 9.64
N THR A 94 14.58 -16.32 8.98
CA THR A 94 14.73 -17.51 8.14
C THR A 94 14.65 -17.23 6.65
N SER A 95 14.75 -15.96 6.25
CA SER A 95 14.76 -15.56 4.84
C SER A 95 15.87 -16.30 4.07
N TRP A 96 15.64 -16.51 2.77
CA TRP A 96 16.62 -17.20 1.92
C TRP A 96 17.99 -16.52 1.98
N PHE A 97 18.03 -15.19 1.92
CA PHE A 97 19.27 -14.41 1.94
C PHE A 97 20.04 -14.65 3.24
N ARG A 98 19.37 -14.57 4.40
CA ARG A 98 20.03 -14.82 5.69
C ARG A 98 20.51 -16.26 5.84
N ARG A 99 19.78 -17.24 5.30
CA ARG A 99 20.20 -18.65 5.31
C ARG A 99 21.45 -18.92 4.47
N VAL A 100 21.60 -18.22 3.34
CA VAL A 100 22.71 -18.44 2.39
C VAL A 100 23.94 -17.62 2.75
N TYR A 101 23.74 -16.36 3.15
CA TYR A 101 24.83 -15.39 3.38
C TYR A 101 25.08 -15.06 4.85
N GLY A 102 24.22 -15.54 5.77
CA GLY A 102 24.33 -15.23 7.19
C GLY A 102 23.89 -13.80 7.52
N ASP A 103 24.52 -13.23 8.54
CA ASP A 103 24.36 -11.81 8.87
C ASP A 103 25.21 -10.96 7.91
N ALA A 104 24.56 -10.16 7.08
CA ALA A 104 25.22 -9.25 6.14
C ALA A 104 25.69 -7.93 6.80
N GLY A 105 25.56 -7.81 8.12
CA GLY A 105 25.95 -6.64 8.89
C GLY A 105 25.25 -5.38 8.39
N ASN A 106 26.03 -4.38 7.96
CA ASN A 106 25.51 -3.10 7.50
C ASN A 106 25.36 -3.02 5.96
N MET A 107 25.42 -4.14 5.25
CA MET A 107 25.21 -4.13 3.81
C MET A 107 23.80 -3.65 3.47
N LEU A 108 23.71 -2.66 2.58
CA LEU A 108 22.44 -2.14 2.07
C LEU A 108 22.63 -1.75 0.60
N THR A 109 21.81 -2.30 -0.29
CA THR A 109 21.84 -1.98 -1.71
C THR A 109 20.79 -0.92 -2.04
N ALA A 110 21.22 0.22 -2.57
CA ALA A 110 20.31 1.22 -3.11
C ALA A 110 19.97 0.90 -4.58
N TYR A 111 18.69 0.71 -4.88
CA TYR A 111 18.18 0.45 -6.23
C TYR A 111 17.47 1.69 -6.75
N PHE A 112 18.12 2.42 -7.66
CA PHE A 112 17.57 3.62 -8.27
C PHE A 112 16.73 3.28 -9.48
N SER A 113 15.50 3.79 -9.52
CA SER A 113 14.63 3.72 -10.69
C SER A 113 13.76 4.97 -10.75
N ALA A 114 13.42 5.41 -11.96
CA ALA A 114 12.39 6.43 -12.14
C ALA A 114 11.00 5.88 -11.77
N GLU A 115 10.78 4.57 -11.93
CA GLU A 115 9.46 3.96 -11.79
C GLU A 115 9.49 2.73 -10.86
N PHE A 116 8.40 2.51 -10.13
CA PHE A 116 8.19 1.30 -9.31
C PHE A 116 6.71 0.84 -9.34
N GLY A 117 6.44 -0.24 -10.05
CA GLY A 117 5.11 -0.86 -10.18
C GLY A 117 4.77 -1.76 -8.99
N LEU A 118 4.54 -1.15 -7.82
CA LEU A 118 4.24 -1.90 -6.59
C LEU A 118 2.76 -2.24 -6.47
N THR A 119 1.91 -1.24 -6.65
CA THR A 119 0.45 -1.32 -6.58
C THR A 119 -0.15 -0.19 -7.41
N GLU A 120 -1.35 -0.38 -7.95
CA GLU A 120 -2.01 0.61 -8.81
C GLU A 120 -2.41 1.89 -8.08
N CYS A 121 -2.66 1.84 -6.76
CA CYS A 121 -2.94 3.06 -6.00
C CYS A 121 -1.71 3.97 -5.84
N LEU A 122 -0.52 3.45 -6.12
CA LEU A 122 0.70 4.24 -6.23
C LEU A 122 1.01 4.50 -7.70
N SER A 123 0.56 5.64 -8.19
CA SER A 123 0.78 6.11 -9.57
C SER A 123 2.23 6.56 -9.82
N ILE A 124 3.21 5.69 -9.58
CA ILE A 124 4.66 5.94 -9.71
C ILE A 124 5.33 5.04 -10.74
N PHE A 125 4.57 4.51 -11.69
CA PHE A 125 5.06 3.74 -12.83
C PHE A 125 4.15 3.91 -14.04
N ALA A 126 4.63 3.64 -15.25
CA ALA A 126 3.84 3.73 -16.47
C ALA A 126 3.96 2.49 -17.36
N GLY A 127 5.03 1.71 -17.23
CA GLY A 127 5.26 0.56 -18.10
C GLY A 127 6.20 -0.50 -17.55
N GLY A 128 6.83 -1.23 -18.47
CA GLY A 128 7.63 -2.42 -18.13
C GLY A 128 8.83 -2.14 -17.23
N LEU A 129 9.42 -0.95 -17.30
CA LEU A 129 10.51 -0.54 -16.40
C LEU A 129 10.03 -0.57 -14.93
N GLY A 130 8.92 0.12 -14.66
CA GLY A 130 8.35 0.17 -13.32
C GLY A 130 7.88 -1.20 -12.84
N VAL A 131 7.20 -1.98 -13.70
CA VAL A 131 6.77 -3.35 -13.35
C VAL A 131 7.96 -4.20 -12.93
N LEU A 132 9.04 -4.23 -13.74
CA LEU A 132 10.25 -4.97 -13.39
C LEU A 132 10.87 -4.49 -12.07
N ALA A 133 10.99 -3.18 -11.89
CA ALA A 133 11.56 -2.62 -10.67
C ALA A 133 10.70 -2.96 -9.43
N GLY A 134 9.38 -2.91 -9.56
CA GLY A 134 8.42 -3.27 -8.52
C GLY A 134 8.51 -4.75 -8.14
N ASP A 135 8.51 -5.65 -9.12
CA ASP A 135 8.64 -7.09 -8.88
C ASP A 135 10.00 -7.45 -8.27
N HIS A 136 11.05 -6.71 -8.64
CA HIS A 136 12.37 -6.85 -8.03
C HIS A 136 12.35 -6.45 -6.55
N LEU A 137 11.67 -5.35 -6.18
CA LEU A 137 11.50 -4.96 -4.78
C LEU A 137 10.69 -5.99 -3.99
N LYS A 138 9.59 -6.50 -4.55
CA LYS A 138 8.77 -7.55 -3.91
C LYS A 138 9.58 -8.81 -3.67
N SER A 139 10.31 -9.27 -4.69
CA SER A 139 11.18 -10.44 -4.60
C SER A 139 12.31 -10.24 -3.59
N ALA A 140 12.93 -9.06 -3.57
CA ALA A 140 13.95 -8.72 -2.58
C ALA A 140 13.40 -8.76 -1.16
N SER A 141 12.18 -8.27 -0.94
CA SER A 141 11.48 -8.35 0.35
C SER A 141 11.25 -9.79 0.77
N ASP A 142 10.69 -10.63 -0.10
CA ASP A 142 10.39 -12.04 0.21
C ASP A 142 11.66 -12.87 0.49
N LEU A 143 12.75 -12.56 -0.23
CA LEU A 143 14.05 -13.21 -0.04
C LEU A 143 14.84 -12.65 1.15
N GLY A 144 14.42 -11.52 1.72
CA GLY A 144 15.11 -10.81 2.79
C GLY A 144 16.44 -10.20 2.35
N VAL A 145 16.55 -9.77 1.10
CA VAL A 145 17.73 -9.08 0.56
C VAL A 145 17.74 -7.64 1.09
N PRO A 146 18.86 -7.14 1.66
CA PRO A 146 18.93 -5.79 2.20
C PRO A 146 18.99 -4.78 1.05
N LEU A 147 17.82 -4.35 0.58
CA LEU A 147 17.67 -3.49 -0.59
C LEU A 147 16.67 -2.36 -0.31
N VAL A 148 17.00 -1.14 -0.74
CA VAL A 148 16.15 0.04 -0.67
C VAL A 148 15.93 0.59 -2.06
N GLY A 149 14.66 0.70 -2.47
CA GLY A 149 14.27 1.41 -3.69
C GLY A 149 14.37 2.93 -3.50
N VAL A 150 14.97 3.62 -4.46
CA VAL A 150 15.06 5.08 -4.49
C VAL A 150 14.48 5.58 -5.80
N GLY A 151 13.45 6.43 -5.72
CA GLY A 151 12.74 6.95 -6.87
C GLY A 151 12.05 8.27 -6.58
N LEU A 152 11.05 8.60 -7.39
CA LEU A 152 10.29 9.85 -7.29
C LEU A 152 8.86 9.57 -6.86
N LEU A 153 8.35 10.43 -5.97
CA LEU A 153 6.93 10.47 -5.62
C LEU A 153 6.25 11.52 -6.51
N TYR A 154 5.74 11.09 -7.65
CA TYR A 154 5.13 11.97 -8.64
C TYR A 154 3.80 12.55 -8.14
N GLN A 155 3.58 13.86 -8.35
CA GLN A 155 2.28 14.48 -8.08
C GLN A 155 1.20 13.96 -9.05
N GLN A 156 1.55 13.84 -10.33
CA GLN A 156 0.72 13.19 -11.35
C GLN A 156 1.51 12.01 -11.90
N GLY A 157 0.92 10.83 -11.82
CA GLY A 157 1.50 9.61 -12.38
C GLY A 157 1.23 9.48 -13.88
N TYR A 158 1.06 8.24 -14.31
CA TYR A 158 0.56 7.94 -15.66
C TYR A 158 -0.91 8.38 -15.82
N PHE A 159 -1.31 8.71 -17.04
CA PHE A 159 -2.68 9.09 -17.34
C PHE A 159 -3.61 7.88 -17.31
N LYS A 160 -4.87 8.12 -16.94
CA LYS A 160 -5.96 7.16 -17.21
C LYS A 160 -6.42 7.33 -18.65
N GLN A 161 -6.37 6.25 -19.41
CA GLN A 161 -6.82 6.20 -20.79
C GLN A 161 -8.32 5.92 -20.85
N TYR A 162 -9.05 6.68 -21.66
CA TYR A 162 -10.43 6.36 -22.00
C TYR A 162 -10.71 6.69 -23.48
N LEU A 163 -11.75 6.07 -24.05
CA LEU A 163 -12.18 6.34 -25.41
C LEU A 163 -13.39 7.28 -25.39
N ASN A 164 -13.37 8.33 -26.20
CA ASN A 164 -14.55 9.16 -26.40
C ASN A 164 -15.58 8.45 -27.30
N GLN A 165 -16.76 9.06 -27.50
CA GLN A 165 -17.85 8.49 -28.31
C GLN A 165 -17.44 8.21 -29.77
N ALA A 166 -16.39 8.86 -30.28
CA ALA A 166 -15.86 8.65 -31.62
C ALA A 166 -14.71 7.63 -31.66
N GLY A 167 -14.41 6.95 -30.54
CA GLY A 167 -13.36 5.94 -30.45
C GLY A 167 -11.94 6.50 -30.35
N TRP A 168 -11.77 7.81 -30.16
CA TRP A 168 -10.44 8.40 -29.98
C TRP A 168 -9.99 8.31 -28.54
N GLN A 169 -8.72 7.97 -28.34
CA GLN A 169 -8.05 8.01 -27.05
C GLN A 169 -8.09 9.43 -26.48
N GLN A 170 -8.42 9.51 -25.20
CA GLN A 170 -8.33 10.67 -24.34
C GLN A 170 -7.55 10.30 -23.08
N GLU A 171 -7.04 11.33 -22.40
CA GLU A 171 -6.17 11.19 -21.24
C GLU A 171 -6.73 12.05 -20.10
N SER A 172 -6.80 11.47 -18.91
CA SER A 172 -7.04 12.24 -17.68
C SER A 172 -5.88 12.04 -16.71
N TYR A 173 -5.38 13.14 -16.17
CA TYR A 173 -4.35 13.17 -15.14
C TYR A 173 -5.01 13.54 -13.81
N GLU A 174 -4.83 12.70 -12.80
CA GLU A 174 -5.32 12.94 -11.45
C GLU A 174 -4.13 13.26 -10.55
N ASP A 175 -4.31 14.26 -9.68
CA ASP A 175 -3.32 14.56 -8.65
C ASP A 175 -3.38 13.51 -7.54
N ASN A 176 -2.22 12.98 -7.16
CA ASN A 176 -2.07 12.11 -6.00
C ASN A 176 -2.31 12.91 -4.71
N ASP A 177 -3.31 12.51 -3.94
CA ASP A 177 -3.45 12.96 -2.55
C ASP A 177 -2.57 12.11 -1.63
N PHE A 178 -1.35 12.59 -1.38
CA PHE A 178 -0.36 11.88 -0.56
C PHE A 178 -0.85 11.58 0.87
N SER A 179 -1.85 12.30 1.36
CA SER A 179 -2.46 12.06 2.69
C SER A 179 -3.22 10.74 2.75
N ASN A 180 -3.74 10.31 1.60
CA ASN A 180 -4.58 9.13 1.44
C ASN A 180 -3.84 7.97 0.78
N LEU A 181 -2.53 8.09 0.55
CA LEU A 181 -1.69 7.02 0.01
C LEU A 181 -0.97 6.25 1.13
N PRO A 182 -0.57 4.98 0.89
CA PRO A 182 0.24 4.18 1.81
C PRO A 182 1.70 4.66 1.84
N VAL A 183 1.91 5.93 2.14
CA VAL A 183 3.21 6.60 2.21
C VAL A 183 3.31 7.39 3.51
N GLN A 184 4.54 7.60 3.98
CA GLN A 184 4.82 8.40 5.16
C GLN A 184 5.97 9.36 4.86
N ILE A 185 5.84 10.59 5.35
CA ILE A 185 6.92 11.57 5.25
C ILE A 185 7.99 11.18 6.27
N LEU A 186 9.16 10.77 5.76
CA LEU A 186 10.34 10.60 6.60
C LEU A 186 10.94 11.99 6.88
N ARG A 187 10.81 12.45 8.12
CA ARG A 187 11.52 13.65 8.61
C ARG A 187 12.76 13.16 9.35
N GLN A 188 13.92 13.75 9.06
CA GLN A 188 15.06 13.58 9.96
C GLN A 188 14.70 14.21 11.32
N PRO A 189 15.23 13.70 12.43
CA PRO A 189 15.22 14.48 13.67
C PRO A 189 15.89 15.83 13.38
N ASP A 190 15.23 16.93 13.75
CA ASP A 190 15.81 18.27 13.68
C ASP A 190 17.11 18.35 14.48
#